data_AF-E5L728-F1
#
_entry.id   AF-E5L728-F1
#
_cell.length_a   1.000
_cell.length_b   1.000
_cell.length_c   1.000
_cell.angle_alpha   90.00
_cell.angle_beta   90.00
_cell.angle_gamma   90.00
#
_symmetry.space_group_name_H-M   'P 1'
#
loop_
_entity.id
_entity.type
_entity.pdbx_description
1 polymer ?
#
loop_
_entity_poly.entity_id
_entity_poly.type
_entity_poly.pdbx_seq_one_letter_code
_entity_poly.pdbx_strand_id
1 'polypeptide(L)' 'MKYGITLLMLCLLAGCAQRNTQLPPVSGNPEPVNSPAIIQELTPHV' A
#
# COMPACT_ATOMS: atom_id res chain seq x y z
N MET A 1 28.71 -15.55 24.57
CA MET A 1 28.86 -15.41 23.10
C MET A 1 27.71 -16.01 22.28
N LYS A 2 26.65 -16.61 22.87
CA LYS A 2 25.51 -17.16 22.10
C LYS A 2 24.45 -16.11 21.75
N TYR A 3 24.21 -15.16 22.66
CA TYR A 3 23.15 -14.13 22.52
C TYR A 3 23.39 -13.14 21.37
N GLY A 4 24.65 -12.85 21.03
CA GLY A 4 24.97 -11.93 19.93
C GLY A 4 24.55 -12.46 18.57
N ILE A 5 24.71 -13.77 18.33
CA ILE A 5 24.34 -14.42 17.07
C ILE A 5 22.81 -14.39 16.89
N THR A 6 22.07 -14.68 17.95
CA THR A 6 20.60 -14.59 17.92
C THR A 6 20.10 -13.19 17.60
N LEU A 7 20.73 -12.15 18.16
CA LEU A 7 20.36 -10.77 17.90
C LEU A 7 20.65 -10.37 16.44
N LEU A 8 21.80 -10.80 15.92
CA LEU A 8 22.22 -10.51 14.55
C LEU A 8 21.30 -11.18 13.51
N MET A 9 20.88 -12.42 13.77
CA MET A 9 19.89 -13.12 12.95
C MET A 9 18.54 -12.39 12.95
N LEU A 10 18.04 -11.97 14.12
CA LEU A 10 16.76 -11.24 14.21
C LEU A 10 16.77 -9.90 13.45
N CYS A 11 17.87 -9.15 13.50
CA CYS A 11 18.02 -7.90 12.74
C CYS A 11 17.99 -8.11 11.21
N LEU A 12 18.61 -9.19 10.72
CA LEU A 12 18.60 -9.51 9.28
C LEU A 12 17.18 -9.84 8.79
N LEU A 13 16.37 -10.56 9.57
CA LEU A 13 14.99 -10.88 9.21
C LEU A 13 14.07 -9.64 9.22
N ALA A 14 14.27 -8.70 10.15
CA ALA A 14 13.46 -7.47 10.22
C ALA A 14 13.64 -6.56 8.99
N GLY A 15 14.85 -6.50 8.43
CA GLY A 15 15.14 -5.72 7.22
C GLY A 15 14.43 -6.24 5.95
N CYS A 16 14.11 -7.54 5.91
CA CYS A 16 13.38 -8.15 4.79
C CYS A 16 11.86 -7.87 4.81
N ALA A 17 11.29 -7.61 6.00
CA ALA A 17 9.86 -7.29 6.15
C ALA A 17 9.54 -5.83 5.79
N GLN A 18 10.55 -4.96 5.73
CA GLN A 18 10.42 -3.58 5.26
C GLN A 18 10.37 -3.51 3.72
N ARG A 19 9.50 -4.33 3.12
CA ARG A 19 9.15 -4.21 1.70
C ARG A 19 8.01 -3.21 1.58
N ASN A 20 8.40 -1.97 1.25
CA ASN A 20 7.65 -1.04 0.41
C ASN A 20 6.13 -1.03 0.67
N THR A 21 5.70 -0.35 1.73
CA THR A 21 4.28 -0.02 2.00
C THR A 21 3.73 1.02 1.02
N GLN A 22 4.57 1.52 0.11
CA GLN A 22 4.15 2.45 -0.92
C GLN A 22 3.55 1.64 -2.07
N LEU A 23 2.25 1.85 -2.28
CA LEU A 23 1.58 1.38 -3.47
C LEU A 23 2.39 1.87 -4.69
N PRO A 24 2.49 1.06 -5.76
CA PRO A 24 3.10 1.51 -7.00
C PRO A 24 2.41 2.82 -7.45
N PRO A 25 3.14 3.73 -8.11
CA PRO A 25 2.54 4.94 -8.63
C PRO A 25 1.34 4.56 -9.51
N VAL A 26 0.20 5.19 -9.26
CA VAL A 26 -0.98 5.02 -10.10
C VAL A 26 -0.62 5.52 -11.50
N SER A 27 -0.89 4.72 -12.53
CA SER A 27 -0.67 5.11 -13.92
C SER A 27 -1.70 6.16 -14.33
N GLY A 28 -1.25 7.27 -14.90
CA GLY A 28 -2.12 8.36 -15.36
C GLY A 28 -2.41 9.43 -14.31
N ASN A 29 -3.32 10.36 -14.64
CA ASN A 29 -3.78 11.39 -13.72
C ASN A 29 -4.97 10.82 -12.92
N PRO A 30 -4.86 10.66 -11.58
CA PRO A 30 -5.97 10.14 -10.79
C PRO A 30 -7.16 11.11 -10.84
N GLU A 31 -8.29 10.65 -11.39
CA GLU A 31 -9.53 11.39 -11.38
C GLU A 31 -10.43 10.97 -10.21
N PRO A 32 -11.23 11.89 -9.64
CA PRO A 32 -12.18 11.56 -8.59
C PRO A 32 -13.25 10.57 -9.07
N VAL A 33 -13.23 9.35 -8.53
CA VAL A 33 -14.27 8.33 -8.79
C VAL A 33 -15.65 8.74 -8.23
N ASN A 34 -15.68 9.70 -7.31
CA ASN A 34 -16.89 10.25 -6.70
C ASN A 34 -17.32 11.58 -7.35
N SER A 35 -16.98 11.80 -8.62
CA SER A 35 -17.45 12.97 -9.33
C SER A 35 -18.99 12.97 -9.41
N PRO A 36 -19.65 14.14 -9.35
CA PRO A 36 -21.10 14.22 -9.47
C PRO A 36 -21.65 13.56 -10.75
N ALA A 37 -20.86 13.54 -11.83
CA ALA A 37 -21.21 12.86 -13.07
C ALA A 37 -21.29 11.34 -12.89
N ILE A 38 -20.27 10.71 -12.29
CA ILE A 38 -20.25 9.26 -12.06
C ILE A 38 -21.37 8.84 -11.10
N ILE A 39 -21.66 9.66 -10.08
CA ILE A 39 -22.75 9.37 -9.13
C ILE A 39 -24.11 9.41 -9.82
N GLN A 40 -24.32 10.31 -10.78
CA GLN A 40 -25.56 10.37 -11.57
C GLN A 40 -25.71 9.15 -12.47
N GLU A 41 -24.64 8.67 -13.11
CA GLU A 41 -24.66 7.45 -13.92
C GLU A 41 -24.95 6.19 -13.09
N LEU A 42 -24.46 6.15 -11.84
CA LEU A 42 -24.66 5.01 -10.94
C LEU A 42 -25.98 5.06 -10.16
N THR A 43 -26.67 6.20 -10.14
CA THR A 43 -27.94 6.37 -9.43
C THR A 43 -29.09 6.22 -10.43
N PRO A 44 -29.80 5.08 -10.48
CA PRO A 44 -30.97 4.96 -11.34
C PRO A 44 -31.99 6.02 -10.92
N HIS A 45 -32.36 6.90 -11.85
CA HIS A 45 -33.44 7.84 -11.65
C HIS A 45 -34.75 7.06 -11.50
N VAL A 46 -35.28 7.06 -10.27
CA VAL A 46 -36.60 6.51 -9.93
C VAL A 46 -37.65 7.62 -10.03
#